data_AF-A0A6V7LHW6-F1
#
_entry.id   AF-A0A6V7LHW6-F1
#
_cell.length_a   1.000
_cell.length_b   1.000
_cell.length_c   1.000
_cell.angle_alpha   90.00
_cell.angle_beta   90.00
_cell.angle_gamma   90.00
#
_symmetry.space_group_name_H-M   'P 1'
#
loop_
_entity.id
_entity.type
_entity.pdbx_description
1 polymer ?
#
loop_
_entity_poly.entity_id
_entity_poly.type
_entity_poly.pdbx_seq_one_letter_code
_entity_poly.pdbx_strand_id
1 'polypeptide(L)'
;MGAICPSNYNPADYFVQVLAVVPGREASCRHTINAVCDAFQKSDSGVKIALEAENVVGEFEDSLKGSKSTNGNGKSPYKASWCEQFRAVLWRSCLSVAKEPILVKVRLLQTL
;
A
#
# COMPACT_ATOMS: atom_id res chain seq x y z
N MET A 1 30.79 -7.70 -5.75
CA MET A 1 30.40 -9.05 -5.25
C MET A 1 30.42 -10.01 -6.43
N GLY A 2 31.34 -10.98 -6.43
CA GLY A 2 31.66 -11.85 -7.57
C GLY A 2 30.82 -13.12 -7.69
N ALA A 3 29.52 -13.06 -7.38
CA ALA A 3 28.63 -14.21 -7.60
C ALA A 3 28.22 -14.27 -9.07
N ILE A 4 29.02 -14.98 -9.88
CA ILE A 4 28.66 -15.25 -11.28
C ILE A 4 27.47 -16.23 -11.31
N CYS A 5 26.42 -15.86 -12.05
CA CYS A 5 25.33 -16.77 -12.33
C CYS A 5 25.82 -17.82 -13.35
N PRO A 6 25.73 -19.13 -13.06
CA PRO A 6 26.08 -20.13 -14.05
C PRO A 6 25.12 -20.05 -15.25
N SER A 7 25.65 -20.30 -16.46
CA SER A 7 24.92 -20.09 -17.72
C SER A 7 23.63 -20.90 -17.87
N ASN A 8 23.47 -21.97 -17.11
CA ASN A 8 22.30 -22.87 -17.18
C ASN A 8 21.22 -22.56 -16.12
N TYR A 9 21.32 -21.44 -15.40
CA TYR A 9 20.36 -21.06 -14.37
C TYR A 9 19.63 -19.77 -14.74
N ASN A 10 18.37 -19.68 -14.31
CA ASN A 10 17.65 -18.42 -14.34
C ASN A 10 18.28 -17.47 -13.29
N PRO A 11 18.76 -16.28 -13.69
CA PRO A 11 19.44 -15.37 -12.77
C PRO A 11 18.55 -14.95 -11.59
N ALA A 12 17.24 -14.73 -11.82
CA ALA A 12 16.33 -14.31 -10.75
C ALA A 12 16.19 -15.41 -9.70
N ASP A 13 15.92 -16.64 -10.14
CA ASP A 13 15.76 -17.80 -9.25
C ASP A 13 17.08 -18.14 -8.53
N TYR A 14 18.21 -18.06 -9.24
CA TYR A 14 19.54 -18.27 -8.66
C TYR A 14 19.82 -17.29 -7.52
N PHE A 15 19.63 -15.98 -7.73
CA PHE A 15 19.91 -15.00 -6.67
C PHE A 15 18.91 -15.08 -5.51
N VAL A 16 17.65 -15.44 -5.77
CA VAL A 16 16.68 -15.73 -4.70
C VAL A 16 17.14 -16.92 -3.85
N GLN A 17 17.62 -18.00 -4.48
CA GLN A 17 18.14 -19.16 -3.75
C GLN A 17 19.43 -18.85 -2.98
N VAL A 18 20.34 -18.04 -3.54
CA VAL A 18 21.57 -17.61 -2.87
C VAL A 18 21.27 -16.79 -1.61
N LEU A 19 20.22 -15.97 -1.63
CA LEU A 19 19.80 -15.14 -0.49
C LEU A 19 18.85 -15.87 0.48
N ALA A 20 18.41 -17.08 0.15
CA ALA A 20 17.51 -17.83 1.01
C ALA A 20 18.24 -18.41 2.23
N VAL A 21 17.58 -18.36 3.39
CA VAL A 21 18.07 -19.01 4.62
C VAL A 21 17.69 -20.49 4.58
N VAL A 22 18.70 -21.36 4.53
CA VAL A 22 18.50 -22.82 4.48
C VAL A 22 18.72 -23.42 5.87
N PRO A 23 17.82 -24.30 6.35
CA PRO A 23 17.99 -24.99 7.63
C PRO A 23 19.31 -25.79 7.64
N GLY A 24 20.02 -25.75 8.78
CA GLY A 24 21.32 -26.40 8.96
C GLY A 24 22.54 -25.55 8.54
N ARG A 25 22.35 -24.42 7.83
CA ARG A 25 23.44 -23.48 7.47
C ARG A 25 23.10 -22.01 7.72
N GLU A 26 22.14 -21.77 8.61
CA GLU A 26 21.55 -20.45 8.77
C GLU A 26 22.54 -19.35 9.17
N ALA A 27 23.53 -19.67 10.01
CA ALA A 27 24.54 -18.70 10.45
C ALA A 27 25.36 -18.18 9.27
N SER A 28 25.78 -19.07 8.36
CA SER A 28 26.49 -18.68 7.15
C SER A 28 25.58 -17.93 6.19
N CYS A 29 24.33 -18.37 6.00
CA CYS A 29 23.36 -17.65 5.15
C CYS A 29 23.14 -16.22 5.64
N ARG A 30 22.90 -16.02 6.95
CA ARG A 30 22.75 -14.68 7.54
C ARG A 30 24.00 -13.82 7.38
N HIS A 31 25.18 -14.41 7.52
CA HIS A 31 26.44 -13.68 7.29
C HIS A 31 26.55 -13.20 5.83
N THR A 32 26.24 -14.07 4.86
CA THR A 32 26.22 -13.70 3.44
C THR A 32 25.19 -12.62 3.13
N ILE A 33 23.96 -12.72 3.67
CA ILE A 33 22.91 -11.72 3.49
C ILE A 33 23.38 -10.37 4.02
N ASN A 34 23.91 -10.31 5.24
CA ASN A 34 24.41 -9.07 5.83
C ASN A 34 25.55 -8.47 5.00
N ALA A 35 26.50 -9.29 4.54
CA ALA A 35 27.58 -8.82 3.67
C ALA A 35 27.06 -8.23 2.34
N VAL A 36 26.01 -8.82 1.76
CA VAL A 36 25.33 -8.28 0.57
C VAL A 36 24.66 -6.94 0.88
N CYS A 37 23.93 -6.84 1.99
CA CYS A 37 23.30 -5.59 2.44
C CYS A 37 24.33 -4.48 2.67
N ASP A 38 25.41 -4.78 3.39
CA ASP A 38 26.48 -3.82 3.68
C ASP A 38 27.19 -3.35 2.41
N ALA A 39 27.42 -4.26 1.46
CA ALA A 39 28.01 -3.92 0.17
C ALA A 39 27.06 -3.10 -0.70
N PHE A 40 25.76 -3.41 -0.70
CA PHE A 40 24.74 -2.66 -1.44
C PHE A 40 24.56 -1.25 -0.89
N GLN A 41 24.51 -1.10 0.44
CA GLN A 41 24.38 0.20 1.10
C GLN A 41 25.53 1.15 0.73
N LYS A 42 26.74 0.62 0.53
CA LYS A 42 27.93 1.40 0.12
C LYS A 42 28.05 1.57 -1.40
N SER A 43 27.21 0.90 -2.19
CA SER A 43 27.25 0.99 -3.65
C SER A 43 26.58 2.26 -4.16
N ASP A 44 27.02 2.76 -5.31
CA ASP A 44 26.43 3.95 -5.93
C ASP A 44 24.93 3.80 -6.17
N SER A 45 24.48 2.60 -6.55
CA SER A 45 23.05 2.30 -6.74
C SER A 45 22.27 2.38 -5.43
N GLY A 46 22.82 1.83 -4.33
CA GLY A 46 22.18 1.87 -3.02
C GLY A 46 22.08 3.30 -2.47
N VAL A 47 23.15 4.08 -2.59
CA VAL A 47 23.17 5.50 -2.18
C VAL A 47 22.18 6.32 -3.00
N LYS A 48 22.14 6.13 -4.32
CA LYS A 48 21.19 6.83 -5.20
C LYS A 48 19.74 6.55 -4.81
N ILE A 49 19.39 5.28 -4.60
CA ILE A 49 18.03 4.88 -4.20
C ILE A 49 17.67 5.44 -2.83
N ALA A 50 18.60 5.44 -1.87
CA ALA A 50 18.37 6.02 -0.55
C ALA A 50 18.09 7.52 -0.62
N LEU A 51 18.86 8.28 -1.42
CA LEU A 51 18.63 9.71 -1.65
C LEU A 51 17.28 9.99 -2.32
N GLU A 52 16.90 9.19 -3.33
CA GLU A 52 15.59 9.32 -3.97
C GLU A 52 14.45 9.02 -3.00
N ALA A 53 14.60 8.00 -2.15
CA ALA A 53 13.60 7.65 -1.15
C ALA A 53 13.41 8.75 -0.08
N GLU A 54 14.49 9.39 0.37
CA GLU A 54 14.42 10.54 1.27
C GLU A 54 13.69 11.73 0.63
N ASN A 55 13.92 11.99 -0.66
CA ASN A 55 13.21 13.06 -1.38
C ASN A 55 11.70 12.79 -1.47
N VAL A 56 11.28 11.56 -1.78
CA VAL A 56 9.83 11.22 -1.83
C VAL A 56 9.17 11.35 -0.46
N VAL A 57 9.85 10.93 0.61
CA VAL A 57 9.33 11.09 1.99
C VAL A 57 9.26 12.58 2.35
N GLY A 58 10.27 13.36 1.97
CA GLY A 58 10.28 14.81 2.15
C GLY A 58 9.14 15.51 1.42
N GLU A 59 8.89 15.18 0.15
CA GLU A 59 7.78 15.73 -0.64
C GLU A 59 6.41 15.35 -0.07
N PHE A 60 6.27 14.13 0.47
CA PHE A 60 5.07 13.69 1.15
C PHE A 60 4.84 14.44 2.48
N GLU A 61 5.88 14.60 3.30
CA GLU A 61 5.82 15.37 4.54
C GLU A 61 5.56 16.86 4.29
N ASP A 62 6.14 17.44 3.24
CA ASP A 62 5.96 18.85 2.90
C ASP A 62 4.56 19.10 2.32
N SER A 63 4.04 18.17 1.51
CA SER A 63 2.61 18.18 1.11
C SER A 63 1.67 18.07 2.31
N LEU A 64 2.04 17.29 3.33
CA LEU A 64 1.30 17.18 4.60
C LEU A 64 1.40 18.45 5.45
N LYS A 65 2.55 19.13 5.47
CA LYS A 65 2.77 20.38 6.21
C LYS A 65 2.09 21.58 5.54
N GLY A 66 2.15 21.70 4.21
CA GLY A 66 1.41 22.72 3.45
C GLY A 66 -0.11 22.61 3.62
N SER A 67 -0.62 21.39 3.88
CA SER A 67 -2.02 21.12 4.20
C SER A 67 -2.43 21.47 5.64
N LYS A 68 -1.46 21.63 6.56
CA LYS A 68 -1.69 21.92 7.99
C LYS A 68 -1.71 23.41 8.35
N SER A 69 -1.31 24.32 7.45
CA SER A 69 -1.25 25.76 7.75
C SER A 69 -2.56 26.53 7.46
N THR A 70 -3.70 25.85 7.43
CA THR A 70 -5.00 26.51 7.56
C THR A 70 -5.80 25.79 8.64
N ASN A 71 -5.98 26.50 9.75
CA ASN A 71 -7.04 26.40 10.75
C ASN A 71 -7.74 25.04 10.92
N GLY A 72 -7.66 24.53 12.16
CA GLY A 72 -8.29 23.28 12.59
C GLY A 72 -9.74 23.15 12.15
N ASN A 73 -9.95 22.31 11.14
CA ASN A 73 -11.18 21.57 10.94
C ASN A 73 -10.77 20.22 10.34
N GLY A 74 -11.01 19.15 11.10
CA GLY A 74 -10.64 17.78 10.74
C GLY A 74 -11.09 17.45 9.33
N LYS A 75 -10.14 17.40 8.39
CA LYS A 75 -10.35 16.85 7.06
C LYS A 75 -10.76 15.40 7.26
N SER A 76 -12.04 15.10 7.03
CA SER A 76 -12.51 13.72 7.11
C SER A 76 -11.68 12.86 6.14
N PRO A 77 -11.34 11.61 6.49
CA PRO A 77 -10.57 10.73 5.61
C PRO A 77 -11.30 10.39 4.30
N TYR A 78 -12.55 10.81 4.17
CA TYR A 78 -13.37 10.58 3.00
C TYR A 78 -13.27 11.72 1.99
N LYS A 79 -13.19 11.34 0.71
CA LYS A 79 -13.12 12.26 -0.43
C LYS A 79 -14.39 13.12 -0.60
N ALA A 80 -15.49 12.72 0.03
CA ALA A 80 -16.78 13.41 -0.03
C ALA A 80 -17.29 13.69 1.39
N SER A 81 -18.01 14.80 1.54
CA SER A 81 -18.63 15.19 2.80
C SER A 81 -19.67 14.17 3.27
N TRP A 82 -19.94 14.14 4.58
CA TRP A 82 -20.93 13.23 5.17
C TRP A 82 -22.32 13.36 4.52
N CYS A 83 -22.75 14.58 4.21
CA CYS A 83 -24.03 14.85 3.55
C CYS A 83 -24.09 14.26 2.12
N GLU A 84 -22.98 14.31 1.38
CA GLU A 84 -22.92 13.73 0.03
C GLU A 84 -23.00 12.21 0.05
N GLN A 85 -22.29 11.57 0.99
CA GLN A 85 -22.37 10.12 1.20
C GLN A 85 -23.77 9.69 1.63
N PHE A 86 -24.37 10.42 2.58
CA PHE A 86 -25.72 10.16 3.05
C PHE A 86 -26.75 10.28 1.92
N ARG A 87 -26.70 11.35 1.11
CA ARG A 87 -27.58 11.53 -0.04
C ARG A 87 -27.41 10.41 -1.07
N ALA A 88 -26.18 9.99 -1.34
CA ALA A 88 -25.90 8.91 -2.31
C ALA A 88 -26.47 7.57 -1.85
N VAL A 89 -26.31 7.23 -0.57
CA VAL A 89 -26.88 6.01 0.03
C VAL A 89 -28.40 6.07 0.04
N LEU A 90 -28.99 7.20 0.43
CA LEU A 90 -30.44 7.38 0.44
C LEU A 90 -31.02 7.28 -0.97
N TRP A 91 -30.39 7.92 -1.97
CA TRP A 91 -30.80 7.81 -3.37
C TRP A 91 -30.75 6.37 -3.88
N ARG A 92 -29.64 5.64 -3.61
CA ARG A 92 -29.53 4.21 -3.94
C ARG A 92 -30.60 3.38 -3.26
N SER A 93 -30.85 3.62 -1.98
CA SER A 93 -31.87 2.92 -1.21
C SER A 93 -33.27 3.17 -1.78
N CYS A 94 -33.64 4.43 -2.02
CA CYS A 94 -34.92 4.81 -2.64
C CYS A 94 -35.09 4.18 -4.04
N LEU A 95 -34.05 4.18 -4.87
CA LEU A 95 -34.09 3.57 -6.21
C LEU A 95 -34.27 2.05 -6.15
N SER A 96 -33.61 1.39 -5.19
CA SER A 96 -33.75 -0.05 -4.96
C SER A 96 -35.16 -0.40 -4.50
N VAL A 97 -35.69 0.37 -3.56
CA VAL A 97 -37.04 0.20 -3.01
C VAL A 97 -38.12 0.46 -4.07
N ALA A 98 -37.91 1.44 -4.97
CA ALA A 98 -38.81 1.70 -6.09
C ALA A 98 -38.83 0.57 -7.13
N LYS A 99 -37.73 -0.17 -7.31
CA LYS A 99 -37.65 -1.31 -8.22
C LYS A 99 -38.35 -2.57 -7.68
N GLU A 100 -38.46 -2.72 -6.36
CA GLU A 100 -39.15 -3.85 -5.71
C GLU A 100 -40.40 -3.37 -4.92
N PRO A 101 -41.44 -2.84 -5.57
CA PRO A 101 -42.57 -2.21 -4.90
C PRO A 101 -43.47 -3.22 -4.13
N ILE A 102 -43.29 -4.53 -4.33
CA ILE A 102 -44.12 -5.57 -3.71
C ILE A 102 -43.97 -5.56 -2.18
N LEU A 103 -42.74 -5.41 -1.67
CA LEU A 103 -42.48 -5.46 -0.23
C LEU A 103 -42.96 -4.20 0.51
N VAL A 104 -42.89 -3.03 -0.14
CA VAL A 104 -43.37 -1.75 0.40
C VAL A 104 -44.90 -1.72 0.45
N LYS A 105 -45.56 -2.19 -0.61
CA LYS A 105 -47.02 -2.25 -0.68
C LYS A 105 -47.61 -3.15 0.40
N VAL A 106 -47.04 -4.33 0.63
CA VAL A 106 -47.52 -5.26 1.68
C VAL A 106 -47.39 -4.64 3.07
N ARG A 107 -46.26 -3.97 3.37
CA ARG A 107 -46.09 -3.32 4.68
C ARG A 107 -46.97 -2.09 4.88
N LEU A 108 -47.21 -1.29 3.83
CA LEU A 108 -48.11 -0.14 3.91
C LEU A 108 -49.58 -0.57 4.05
N LEU A 109 -49.99 -1.64 3.36
CA LEU A 109 -51.36 -2.19 3.47
C LEU A 109 -51.60 -2.96 4.77
N GLN A 110 -50.57 -3.51 5.41
CA GLN A 110 -50.68 -4.18 6.70
C GLN A 110 -50.71 -3.20 7.90
N THR A 111 -50.25 -1.96 7.68
CA THR A 111 -50.19 -0.92 8.73
C THR A 111 -51.35 0.08 8.65
N LEU A 112 -52.09 0.11 7.54
CA LEU A 112 -53.37 0.83 7.37
C LEU A 112 -54.54 -0.09 7.70
#